data_AF-J4JW90-F1
#
_entry.id   AF-J4JW90-F1
#
_cell.length_a   1.000
_cell.length_b   1.000
_cell.length_c   1.000
_cell.angle_alpha   90.00
_cell.angle_beta   90.00
_cell.angle_gamma   90.00
#
_symmetry.space_group_name_H-M   'P 1'
#
loop_
_entity.id
_entity.type
_entity.pdbx_description
1 polymer ?
#
loop_
_entity_poly.entity_id
_entity_poly.type
_entity_poly.pdbx_seq_one_letter_code
_entity_poly.pdbx_strand_id
1 'polypeptide(L)'
;MRVNDSPSAPRQFVASPASVSATMNEFATGKRTLNAVYGLAIGVGLVAGVGVGAGAGVGTGIGVGLGAGTAIIMLVPLAWLAYAWWRSRQKVLVGVTNEGLSIDRWPGDVFSFADATLGPWVNMGVALHLRSGSHRFVLGGRDRRIASSTRLDAPPVQAVDAWLWDAEFDELLTAGGRQGGADVRGPAPGEATRCLLFPNPYLAEQMGSFAFRKHLQLQRSLSQPSLILDVDDDAIRVIDPNRDTPSGSASRAQVTATPAIYQPDSVTSGDGSTYDYAAIPGLVVGVPGVPPVTIGCLDLVGSQFRFSWRGDAHRPNDRPAYVVSAADWRTLAEKFGLAPHLEDMRRSPTT
;
A
#
# COMPACT_ATOMS: atom_id res chain seq x y z
N MET A 1 51.75 8.47 -13.48
CA MET A 1 50.68 7.73 -14.17
C MET A 1 49.79 7.11 -13.10
N ARG A 2 48.60 7.67 -12.87
CA ARG A 2 47.61 7.18 -11.90
C ARG A 2 46.84 6.04 -12.54
N VAL A 3 46.87 4.85 -11.94
CA VAL A 3 45.85 3.82 -12.16
C VAL A 3 45.72 3.05 -10.85
N ASN A 4 44.66 3.34 -10.11
CA ASN A 4 43.97 2.42 -9.22
C ASN A 4 42.60 3.06 -8.98
N ASP A 5 41.79 3.10 -10.04
CA ASP A 5 40.34 3.14 -9.92
C ASP A 5 39.94 1.81 -9.29
N SER A 6 39.90 1.76 -7.97
CA SER A 6 39.17 0.70 -7.27
C SER A 6 37.69 0.87 -7.64
N PRO A 7 37.03 -0.11 -8.28
CA PRO A 7 35.59 -0.05 -8.45
C PRO A 7 34.98 0.01 -7.07
N SER A 8 34.21 1.07 -6.81
CA SER A 8 33.43 1.24 -5.59
C SER A 8 32.68 -0.06 -5.30
N ALA A 9 32.94 -0.65 -4.13
CA ALA A 9 32.28 -1.89 -3.71
C ALA A 9 30.76 -1.79 -3.89
N PRO A 10 30.10 -2.82 -4.45
CA PRO A 10 28.65 -2.80 -4.66
C PRO A 10 27.95 -2.65 -3.30
N ARG A 11 27.16 -1.59 -3.14
CA ARG A 11 26.35 -1.40 -1.92
C ARG A 11 25.14 -2.31 -2.00
N GLN A 12 24.92 -3.09 -0.94
CA GLN A 12 23.84 -4.06 -0.86
C GLN A 12 22.80 -3.60 0.17
N PHE A 13 21.53 -3.58 -0.25
CA PHE A 13 20.39 -3.27 0.58
C PHE A 13 19.55 -4.53 0.80
N VAL A 14 19.01 -4.70 2.00
CA VAL A 14 18.19 -5.86 2.36
C VAL A 14 16.73 -5.44 2.35
N ALA A 15 16.05 -5.65 1.22
CA ALA A 15 14.65 -5.32 1.10
C ALA A 15 13.77 -6.39 1.74
N SER A 16 12.75 -5.92 2.47
CA SER A 16 11.74 -6.79 3.05
C SER A 16 10.71 -7.16 1.97
N PRO A 17 10.27 -8.42 1.88
CA PRO A 17 9.26 -8.83 0.91
C PRO A 17 7.88 -8.25 1.29
N ALA A 18 6.96 -8.21 0.33
CA ALA A 18 5.55 -7.93 0.62
C ALA A 18 4.99 -8.91 1.66
N SER A 19 4.14 -8.39 2.55
CA SER A 19 3.41 -9.23 3.49
C SER A 19 2.41 -10.12 2.77
N VAL A 20 2.09 -11.26 3.38
CA VAL A 20 1.03 -12.16 2.90
C VAL A 20 -0.31 -11.40 2.82
N SER A 21 -0.59 -10.50 3.77
CA SER A 21 -1.81 -9.68 3.77
C SER A 21 -1.90 -8.71 2.59
N ALA A 22 -0.79 -8.03 2.24
CA ALA A 22 -0.75 -7.15 1.08
C ALA A 22 -0.95 -7.93 -0.23
N THR A 23 -0.35 -9.12 -0.30
CA THR A 23 -0.52 -10.04 -1.42
C THR A 23 -1.97 -10.54 -1.48
N MET A 24 -2.57 -10.98 -0.38
CA MET A 24 -3.97 -11.43 -0.34
C MET A 24 -4.94 -10.30 -0.71
N ASN A 25 -4.68 -9.06 -0.30
CA ASN A 25 -5.54 -7.93 -0.64
C ASN A 25 -5.44 -7.57 -2.14
N GLU A 26 -4.25 -7.63 -2.74
CA GLU A 26 -4.09 -7.50 -4.21
C GLU A 26 -4.84 -8.62 -4.96
N PHE A 27 -4.80 -9.84 -4.44
CA PHE A 27 -5.54 -10.95 -5.00
C PHE A 27 -7.06 -10.74 -4.86
N ALA A 28 -7.56 -10.37 -3.68
CA ALA A 28 -8.98 -10.13 -3.41
C ALA A 28 -9.55 -8.92 -4.19
N THR A 29 -8.73 -7.89 -4.40
CA THR A 29 -9.09 -6.69 -5.20
C THR A 29 -8.95 -6.91 -6.71
N GLY A 30 -8.54 -8.11 -7.15
CA GLY A 30 -8.84 -8.63 -8.48
C GLY A 30 -7.96 -8.12 -9.62
N LYS A 31 -6.74 -7.61 -9.36
CA LYS A 31 -5.96 -6.94 -10.41
C LYS A 31 -5.00 -7.78 -11.24
N ARG A 32 -4.81 -9.09 -10.99
CA ARG A 32 -4.06 -9.93 -11.98
C ARG A 32 -4.18 -11.45 -11.93
N THR A 33 -4.73 -12.02 -10.87
CA THR A 33 -4.54 -13.47 -10.62
C THR A 33 -5.82 -14.23 -10.32
N LEU A 34 -6.91 -13.54 -9.97
CA LEU A 34 -8.17 -14.21 -9.68
C LEU A 34 -8.78 -14.81 -10.96
N ASN A 35 -8.74 -14.12 -12.10
CA ASN A 35 -9.20 -14.69 -13.38
C ASN A 35 -8.34 -15.86 -13.87
N ALA A 36 -7.03 -15.85 -13.63
CA ALA A 36 -6.14 -16.91 -14.10
C ALA A 36 -6.17 -18.14 -13.19
N VAL A 37 -6.16 -17.97 -11.87
CA VAL A 37 -6.14 -19.09 -10.91
C VAL A 37 -7.53 -19.66 -10.70
N TYR A 38 -8.57 -18.83 -10.50
CA TYR A 38 -9.95 -19.34 -10.41
C TYR A 38 -10.51 -19.74 -11.78
N GLY A 39 -10.17 -19.04 -12.87
CA GLY A 39 -10.61 -19.44 -14.21
C GLY A 39 -10.05 -20.80 -14.64
N LEU A 40 -8.80 -21.10 -14.27
CA LEU A 40 -8.18 -22.40 -14.57
C LEU A 40 -8.63 -23.49 -13.58
N ALA A 41 -8.86 -23.17 -12.30
CA ALA A 41 -9.41 -24.13 -11.33
C ALA A 41 -10.89 -24.49 -11.60
N ILE A 42 -11.73 -23.50 -11.95
CA ILE A 42 -13.13 -23.73 -12.33
C ILE A 42 -13.20 -24.41 -13.70
N GLY A 43 -12.31 -24.03 -14.64
CA GLY A 43 -12.23 -24.65 -15.97
C GLY A 43 -11.80 -26.12 -15.93
N VAL A 44 -10.80 -26.47 -15.11
CA VAL A 44 -10.35 -27.87 -14.95
C VAL A 44 -11.38 -28.70 -14.18
N GLY A 45 -12.07 -28.12 -13.20
CA GLY A 45 -13.17 -28.80 -12.48
C GLY A 45 -14.36 -29.15 -13.37
N LEU A 46 -14.74 -28.27 -14.30
CA LEU A 46 -15.84 -28.52 -15.24
C LEU A 46 -15.44 -29.49 -16.38
N VAL A 47 -14.22 -29.43 -16.89
CA VAL A 47 -13.77 -30.33 -17.97
C VAL A 47 -13.53 -31.76 -17.45
N ALA A 48 -13.00 -31.93 -16.25
CA ALA A 48 -12.80 -33.26 -15.64
C ALA A 48 -14.12 -33.91 -15.19
N GLY A 49 -15.14 -33.11 -14.83
CA GLY A 49 -16.46 -33.62 -14.45
C GLY A 49 -17.33 -34.09 -15.61
N VAL A 50 -17.09 -33.59 -16.84
CA VAL A 50 -17.89 -33.95 -18.03
C VAL A 50 -17.20 -35.01 -18.90
N GLY A 51 -15.86 -35.12 -18.88
CA GLY A 51 -15.11 -36.00 -19.78
C GLY A 51 -15.12 -37.50 -19.44
N VAL A 52 -15.52 -37.92 -18.24
CA VAL A 52 -15.45 -39.35 -17.80
C VAL A 52 -16.84 -40.03 -17.80
N GLY A 53 -17.91 -39.29 -18.07
CA GLY A 53 -19.29 -39.79 -18.02
C GLY A 53 -19.83 -40.48 -19.27
N ALA A 54 -19.00 -40.81 -20.27
CA ALA A 54 -19.48 -41.44 -21.51
C ALA A 54 -19.07 -42.91 -21.70
N GLY A 55 -18.29 -43.50 -20.79
CA GLY A 55 -17.65 -44.80 -21.03
C GLY A 55 -17.95 -45.96 -20.08
N ALA A 56 -18.40 -45.73 -18.84
CA ALA A 56 -18.52 -46.83 -17.89
C ALA A 56 -19.62 -46.60 -16.84
N GLY A 57 -20.55 -47.57 -16.79
CA GLY A 57 -21.26 -48.03 -15.60
C GLY A 57 -21.77 -46.98 -14.61
N VAL A 58 -23.08 -46.80 -14.59
CA VAL A 58 -23.82 -46.11 -13.52
C VAL A 58 -23.55 -46.83 -12.18
N GLY A 59 -22.61 -46.31 -11.39
CA GLY A 59 -22.35 -46.83 -10.05
C GLY A 59 -21.11 -46.28 -9.34
N THR A 60 -20.05 -45.89 -10.07
CA THR A 60 -18.75 -45.57 -9.45
C THR A 60 -18.07 -44.29 -9.96
N GLY A 61 -18.73 -43.48 -10.80
CA GLY A 61 -18.13 -42.27 -11.39
C GLY A 61 -18.25 -40.98 -10.56
N ILE A 62 -19.19 -40.88 -9.61
CA ILE A 62 -19.50 -39.60 -8.93
C ILE A 62 -18.60 -39.37 -7.69
N GLY A 63 -18.09 -40.42 -7.03
CA GLY A 63 -17.31 -40.29 -5.80
C GLY A 63 -15.89 -39.76 -5.98
N VAL A 64 -15.23 -40.10 -7.09
CA VAL A 64 -13.80 -39.76 -7.29
C VAL A 64 -13.64 -38.38 -7.95
N GLY A 65 -14.56 -37.97 -8.82
CA GLY A 65 -14.52 -36.66 -9.48
C GLY A 65 -14.80 -35.47 -8.53
N LEU A 66 -15.75 -35.63 -7.60
CA LEU A 66 -16.07 -34.59 -6.60
C LEU A 66 -15.01 -34.53 -5.49
N GLY A 67 -14.43 -35.65 -5.07
CA GLY A 67 -13.35 -35.70 -4.08
C GLY A 67 -12.04 -35.08 -4.59
N ALA A 68 -11.66 -35.35 -5.84
CA ALA A 68 -10.47 -34.76 -6.44
C ALA A 68 -10.64 -33.26 -6.73
N GLY A 69 -11.82 -32.85 -7.21
CA GLY A 69 -12.14 -31.43 -7.44
C GLY A 69 -12.14 -30.60 -6.16
N THR A 70 -12.74 -31.11 -5.08
CA THR A 70 -12.73 -30.44 -3.76
C THR A 70 -11.34 -30.43 -3.12
N ALA A 71 -10.57 -31.52 -3.27
CA ALA A 71 -9.18 -31.56 -2.81
C ALA A 71 -8.31 -30.53 -3.53
N ILE A 72 -8.46 -30.34 -4.85
CA ILE A 72 -7.74 -29.30 -5.61
C ILE A 72 -8.16 -27.90 -5.16
N ILE A 73 -9.47 -27.66 -4.99
CA ILE A 73 -10.01 -26.37 -4.50
C ILE A 73 -9.49 -26.03 -3.09
N MET A 74 -9.25 -27.01 -2.23
CA MET A 74 -8.71 -26.79 -0.88
C MET A 74 -7.18 -26.72 -0.85
N LEU A 75 -6.49 -27.61 -1.56
CA LEU A 75 -5.03 -27.74 -1.53
C LEU A 75 -4.32 -26.64 -2.31
N VAL A 76 -4.89 -26.13 -3.41
CA VAL A 76 -4.26 -25.06 -4.20
C VAL A 76 -4.17 -23.76 -3.40
N PRO A 77 -5.23 -23.25 -2.74
CA PRO A 77 -5.11 -22.10 -1.85
C PRO A 77 -4.18 -22.36 -0.67
N LEU A 78 -4.18 -23.57 -0.08
CA LEU A 78 -3.31 -23.90 1.05
C LEU A 78 -1.83 -23.92 0.65
N ALA A 79 -1.50 -24.57 -0.46
CA ALA A 79 -0.15 -24.61 -1.01
C ALA A 79 0.31 -23.21 -1.44
N TRP A 80 -0.59 -22.42 -2.01
CA TRP A 80 -0.29 -21.04 -2.37
C TRP A 80 -0.12 -20.14 -1.13
N LEU A 81 -0.93 -20.28 -0.07
CA LEU A 81 -0.73 -19.60 1.21
C LEU A 81 0.60 -20.00 1.86
N ALA A 82 0.95 -21.28 1.84
CA ALA A 82 2.24 -21.77 2.33
C ALA A 82 3.41 -21.18 1.50
N TYR A 83 3.27 -21.13 0.18
CA TYR A 83 4.26 -20.50 -0.71
C TYR A 83 4.36 -18.99 -0.48
N ALA A 84 3.25 -18.27 -0.36
CA ALA A 84 3.21 -16.84 -0.09
C ALA A 84 3.82 -16.53 1.29
N TRP A 85 3.52 -17.35 2.30
CA TRP A 85 4.09 -17.24 3.63
C TRP A 85 5.59 -17.51 3.64
N TRP A 86 6.05 -18.59 2.99
CA TRP A 86 7.49 -18.83 2.79
C TRP A 86 8.13 -17.64 2.09
N ARG A 87 7.56 -17.19 0.96
CA ARG A 87 8.07 -16.07 0.17
C ARG A 87 8.14 -14.77 0.98
N SER A 88 7.18 -14.52 1.87
CA SER A 88 7.18 -13.37 2.77
C SER A 88 8.27 -13.42 3.85
N ARG A 89 8.93 -14.58 4.03
CA ARG A 89 10.09 -14.73 4.94
C ARG A 89 11.43 -14.62 4.21
N GLN A 90 11.45 -14.65 2.89
CA GLN A 90 12.68 -14.54 2.10
C GLN A 90 13.00 -13.06 1.86
N LYS A 91 14.09 -12.59 2.48
CA LYS A 91 14.62 -11.24 2.26
C LYS A 91 15.14 -11.12 0.83
N VAL A 92 14.92 -9.98 0.19
CA VAL A 92 15.38 -9.72 -1.17
C VAL A 92 16.63 -8.85 -1.09
N LEU A 93 17.77 -9.37 -1.55
CA LEU A 93 19.00 -8.60 -1.62
C LEU A 93 19.01 -7.77 -2.90
N VAL A 94 19.17 -6.46 -2.71
CA VAL A 94 19.22 -5.47 -3.78
C VAL A 94 20.62 -4.88 -3.81
N GLY A 95 21.40 -5.26 -4.82
CA GLY A 95 22.74 -4.71 -5.06
C GLY A 95 22.67 -3.49 -5.98
N VAL A 96 23.35 -2.41 -5.62
CA VAL A 96 23.57 -1.27 -6.52
C VAL A 96 24.95 -1.44 -7.15
N THR A 97 24.96 -1.54 -8.48
CA THR A 97 26.16 -1.66 -9.32
C THR A 97 26.35 -0.39 -10.14
N ASN A 98 27.53 -0.24 -10.78
CA ASN A 98 27.80 0.91 -11.64
C ASN A 98 26.89 1.00 -12.89
N GLU A 99 26.25 -0.10 -13.29
CA GLU A 99 25.37 -0.17 -14.47
C GLU A 99 23.88 -0.10 -14.12
N GLY A 100 23.53 -0.26 -12.84
CA GLY A 100 22.14 -0.28 -12.39
C GLY A 100 21.94 -1.13 -11.13
N LEU A 101 20.71 -1.56 -10.92
CA LEU A 101 20.29 -2.32 -9.73
C LEU A 101 20.19 -3.81 -10.07
N SER A 102 20.95 -4.64 -9.36
CA SER A 102 20.92 -6.10 -9.47
C SER A 102 20.07 -6.68 -8.34
N ILE A 103 19.20 -7.64 -8.67
CA ILE A 103 18.32 -8.28 -7.70
C ILE A 103 18.72 -9.76 -7.59
N ASP A 104 19.00 -10.23 -6.38
CA ASP A 104 19.47 -11.61 -6.15
C ASP A 104 18.45 -12.68 -6.62
N ARG A 105 17.17 -12.31 -6.71
CA ARG A 105 16.11 -13.17 -7.25
C ARG A 105 16.27 -13.46 -8.76
N TRP A 106 16.92 -12.56 -9.50
CA TRP A 106 17.18 -12.70 -10.94
C TRP A 106 18.66 -12.44 -11.23
N PRO A 107 19.53 -13.40 -10.89
CA PRO A 107 20.96 -13.25 -11.11
C PRO A 107 21.22 -13.12 -12.61
N GLY A 108 21.64 -11.94 -13.05
CA GLY A 108 21.93 -11.60 -14.46
C GLY A 108 21.13 -10.43 -15.03
N ASP A 109 19.99 -10.07 -14.41
CA ASP A 109 19.20 -8.92 -14.85
C ASP A 109 19.67 -7.65 -14.14
N VAL A 110 20.13 -6.68 -14.92
CA VAL A 110 20.46 -5.33 -14.44
C VAL A 110 19.28 -4.41 -14.76
N PHE A 111 18.72 -3.79 -13.72
CA PHE A 111 17.65 -2.81 -13.87
C PHE A 111 18.26 -1.41 -13.96
N SER A 112 18.04 -0.73 -15.09
CA SER A 112 18.54 0.63 -15.28
C SER A 112 17.74 1.64 -14.45
N PHE A 113 18.44 2.60 -13.85
CA PHE A 113 17.81 3.75 -13.18
C PHE A 113 17.27 4.80 -14.17
N ALA A 114 17.75 4.80 -15.42
CA ALA A 114 17.31 5.77 -16.43
C ALA A 114 15.85 5.57 -16.86
N ASP A 115 15.40 4.32 -16.88
CA ASP A 115 14.01 3.94 -17.21
C ASP A 115 13.13 3.83 -15.96
N ALA A 116 13.68 4.14 -14.78
CA ALA A 116 12.97 4.02 -13.52
C ALA A 116 11.96 5.14 -13.36
N THR A 117 10.73 4.78 -12.98
CA THR A 117 9.65 5.74 -12.75
C THR A 117 9.13 5.63 -11.32
N LEU A 118 8.85 6.76 -10.69
CA LEU A 118 8.25 6.80 -9.36
C LEU A 118 6.75 6.89 -9.47
N GLY A 119 6.05 6.12 -8.63
CA GLY A 119 4.60 6.14 -8.50
C GLY A 119 4.20 6.07 -7.03
N PRO A 120 2.94 6.35 -6.70
CA PRO A 120 2.48 6.26 -5.33
C PRO A 120 2.24 4.79 -4.92
N TRP A 121 2.69 4.44 -3.72
CA TRP A 121 2.37 3.18 -3.06
C TRP A 121 1.23 3.42 -2.07
N VAL A 122 0.04 2.96 -2.43
CA VAL A 122 -1.23 3.28 -1.75
C VAL A 122 -1.12 3.02 -0.25
N ASN A 123 -1.33 4.07 0.55
CA ASN A 123 -1.32 4.07 2.02
C ASN A 123 0.00 3.64 2.69
N MET A 124 1.09 3.51 1.94
CA MET A 124 2.37 3.00 2.47
C MET A 124 3.57 3.89 2.14
N GLY A 125 3.54 4.65 1.04
CA GLY A 125 4.59 5.59 0.66
C GLY A 125 4.74 5.72 -0.86
N VAL A 126 5.96 5.48 -1.36
CA VAL A 126 6.30 5.62 -2.78
C VAL A 126 6.75 4.27 -3.34
N ALA A 127 6.51 4.03 -4.62
CA ALA A 127 6.96 2.86 -5.37
C ALA A 127 7.89 3.26 -6.51
N LEU A 128 9.05 2.62 -6.59
CA LEU A 128 9.97 2.70 -7.71
C LEU A 128 9.70 1.55 -8.67
N HIS A 129 9.31 1.89 -9.89
CA HIS A 129 9.06 0.94 -10.97
C HIS A 129 10.34 0.79 -11.79
N LEU A 130 10.91 -0.40 -11.74
CA LEU A 130 12.09 -0.79 -12.49
C LEU A 130 11.70 -1.76 -13.60
N ARG A 131 12.29 -1.58 -14.77
CA ARG A 131 12.09 -2.45 -15.94
C ARG A 131 13.44 -2.87 -16.51
N SER A 132 13.55 -4.16 -16.83
CA SER A 132 14.67 -4.71 -17.59
C SER A 132 14.09 -5.69 -18.61
N GLY A 133 14.05 -5.27 -19.88
CA GLY A 133 13.40 -6.04 -20.96
C GLY A 133 11.91 -6.36 -20.67
N SER A 134 11.61 -7.66 -20.54
CA SER A 134 10.28 -8.19 -20.20
C SER A 134 10.00 -8.21 -18.69
N HIS A 135 11.02 -8.05 -17.85
CA HIS A 135 10.90 -8.15 -16.41
C HIS A 135 10.60 -6.79 -15.79
N ARG A 136 9.61 -6.77 -14.90
CA ARG A 136 9.21 -5.60 -14.10
C ARG A 136 9.41 -5.93 -12.63
N PHE A 137 10.01 -4.99 -11.92
CA PHE A 137 10.16 -5.05 -10.47
C PHE A 137 9.66 -3.75 -9.85
N VAL A 138 8.92 -3.85 -8.75
CA VAL A 138 8.41 -2.69 -8.02
C VAL A 138 8.98 -2.70 -6.60
N LEU A 139 9.83 -1.70 -6.30
CA LEU A 139 10.45 -1.51 -4.99
C LEU A 139 9.75 -0.38 -4.22
N GLY A 140 9.17 -0.68 -3.07
CA GLY A 140 8.51 0.31 -2.21
C GLY A 140 9.48 1.03 -1.28
N GLY A 141 9.42 2.37 -1.23
CA GLY A 141 9.97 3.19 -0.16
C GLY A 141 8.90 3.44 0.90
N ARG A 142 8.86 2.59 1.94
CA ARG A 142 7.91 2.73 3.04
C ARG A 142 8.26 3.96 3.87
N ASP A 143 7.25 4.71 4.30
CA ASP A 143 7.42 5.94 5.09
C ASP A 143 8.17 7.10 4.38
N ARG A 144 8.38 7.02 3.06
CA ARG A 144 9.03 8.11 2.32
C ARG A 144 8.04 9.28 2.12
N ARG A 145 8.44 10.49 2.53
CA ARG A 145 7.69 11.74 2.28
C ARG A 145 7.79 12.15 0.80
N ILE A 146 6.72 12.76 0.29
CA ILE A 146 6.62 13.21 -1.10
C ILE A 146 6.70 14.74 -1.11
N ALA A 147 7.67 15.28 -1.85
CA ALA A 147 7.73 16.72 -2.06
C ALA A 147 6.68 17.15 -3.10
N SER A 148 6.15 18.37 -2.98
CA SER A 148 5.19 18.90 -3.96
C SER A 148 5.75 18.94 -5.40
N SER A 149 7.07 19.09 -5.54
CA SER A 149 7.80 19.08 -6.82
C SER A 149 8.06 17.68 -7.39
N THR A 150 7.98 16.62 -6.58
CA THR A 150 8.29 15.25 -7.01
C THR A 150 7.27 14.77 -8.03
N ARG A 151 7.73 14.39 -9.23
CA ARG A 151 6.88 13.79 -10.27
C ARG A 151 6.61 12.33 -9.96
N LEU A 152 5.33 11.97 -9.96
CA LEU A 152 4.84 10.60 -9.78
C LEU A 152 4.22 10.13 -11.10
N ASP A 153 5.08 9.72 -12.04
CA ASP A 153 4.68 9.37 -13.41
C ASP A 153 4.20 7.92 -13.54
N ALA A 154 4.55 7.05 -12.59
CA ALA A 154 4.12 5.65 -12.61
C ALA A 154 2.73 5.45 -11.99
N PRO A 155 1.94 4.48 -12.47
CA PRO A 155 0.60 4.23 -11.95
C PRO A 155 0.64 3.77 -10.48
N PRO A 156 -0.34 4.19 -9.65
CA PRO A 156 -0.41 3.77 -8.26
C PRO A 156 -0.45 2.25 -8.09
N VAL A 157 0.29 1.74 -7.11
CA VAL A 157 0.35 0.31 -6.78
C VAL A 157 -0.13 0.07 -5.35
N GLN A 158 -0.88 -1.02 -5.14
CA GLN A 158 -1.33 -1.43 -3.80
C GLN A 158 -0.32 -2.35 -3.12
N ALA A 159 0.36 -3.18 -3.91
CA ALA A 159 1.41 -4.09 -3.46
C ALA A 159 2.69 -3.86 -4.27
N VAL A 160 3.82 -4.13 -3.61
CA VAL A 160 5.17 -4.01 -4.16
C VAL A 160 5.87 -5.35 -4.04
N ASP A 161 6.88 -5.63 -4.87
CA ASP A 161 7.59 -6.90 -4.81
C ASP A 161 8.48 -7.01 -3.57
N ALA A 162 9.07 -5.88 -3.19
CA ALA A 162 9.85 -5.70 -1.98
C ALA A 162 9.76 -4.24 -1.52
N TRP A 163 10.14 -3.97 -0.28
CA TRP A 163 10.15 -2.63 0.29
C TRP A 163 11.37 -2.39 1.17
N LEU A 164 11.79 -1.14 1.24
CA LEU A 164 12.84 -0.61 2.10
C LEU A 164 12.25 0.50 2.98
N TRP A 165 12.90 0.77 4.11
CA TRP A 165 12.57 1.95 4.89
C TRP A 165 13.02 3.22 4.19
N ASP A 166 12.44 4.35 4.58
CA ASP A 166 12.70 5.68 4.07
C ASP A 166 14.20 5.99 3.91
N ALA A 167 14.99 5.83 4.98
CA ALA A 167 16.42 6.12 4.94
C ALA A 167 17.22 5.25 3.95
N GLU A 168 16.95 3.93 3.93
CA GLU A 168 17.63 2.99 3.04
C GLU A 168 17.24 3.22 1.58
N PHE A 169 15.97 3.55 1.35
CA PHE A 169 15.43 3.85 0.04
C PHE A 169 15.96 5.19 -0.50
N ASP A 170 16.10 6.21 0.35
CA ASP A 170 16.78 7.47 0.03
C ASP A 170 18.24 7.27 -0.30
N GLU A 171 18.94 6.42 0.44
CA GLU A 171 20.34 6.10 0.13
C GLU A 171 20.45 5.38 -1.21
N LEU A 172 19.57 4.43 -1.50
CA LEU A 172 19.51 3.72 -2.77
C LEU A 172 19.25 4.70 -3.93
N LEU A 173 18.31 5.62 -3.76
CA LEU A 173 17.99 6.63 -4.79
C LEU A 173 19.10 7.67 -4.93
N THR A 174 19.83 8.01 -3.88
CA THR A 174 20.99 8.89 -3.96
C THR A 174 22.15 8.18 -4.69
N ALA A 175 22.33 6.89 -4.44
CA ALA A 175 23.32 6.08 -5.13
C ALA A 175 23.00 5.95 -6.63
N GLY A 176 21.74 5.68 -6.98
CA GLY A 176 21.29 5.57 -8.39
C GLY A 176 21.07 6.92 -9.10
N GLY A 177 20.68 7.97 -8.37
CA GLY A 177 20.38 9.30 -8.90
C GLY A 177 21.60 10.05 -9.42
N ARG A 178 22.80 9.74 -8.89
CA ARG A 178 24.09 10.18 -9.50
C ARG A 178 24.28 9.68 -10.93
N GLN A 179 23.55 8.66 -11.36
CA GLN A 179 23.68 8.01 -12.67
C GLN A 179 22.48 8.28 -13.60
N GLY A 180 21.31 8.68 -13.09
CA GLY A 180 20.04 8.67 -13.84
C GLY A 180 19.25 9.97 -13.92
N GLY A 181 19.69 11.09 -13.32
CA GLY A 181 19.04 12.40 -13.51
C GLY A 181 17.61 12.54 -12.95
N ALA A 182 17.09 11.53 -12.25
CA ALA A 182 15.84 11.65 -11.53
C ALA A 182 16.05 12.58 -10.31
N ASP A 183 15.37 13.72 -10.29
CA ASP A 183 15.39 14.67 -9.19
C ASP A 183 14.56 14.08 -8.03
N VAL A 184 15.16 13.12 -7.33
CA VAL A 184 14.52 12.30 -6.28
C VAL A 184 14.92 12.79 -4.88
N ARG A 185 15.01 14.11 -4.71
CA ARG A 185 15.27 14.67 -3.38
C ARG A 185 13.99 14.57 -2.53
N GLY A 186 14.13 14.16 -1.27
CA GLY A 186 13.07 14.34 -0.28
C GLY A 186 12.75 15.84 -0.11
N PRO A 187 11.58 16.19 0.46
CA PRO A 187 11.18 17.59 0.61
C PRO A 187 12.26 18.39 1.35
N ALA A 188 12.70 19.50 0.74
CA ALA A 188 13.66 20.39 1.39
C ALA A 188 13.01 21.08 2.61
N PRO A 189 13.80 21.52 3.61
CA PRO A 189 13.27 22.34 4.70
C PRO A 189 12.57 23.59 4.14
N GLY A 190 11.27 23.74 4.39
CA GLY A 190 10.43 24.83 3.87
C GLY A 190 9.73 24.52 2.53
N GLU A 191 9.90 23.33 1.96
CA GLU A 191 9.11 22.89 0.80
C GLU A 191 7.79 22.25 1.26
N ALA A 192 6.69 22.59 0.57
CA ALA A 192 5.40 21.99 0.82
C ALA A 192 5.45 20.47 0.67
N THR A 193 5.01 19.75 1.71
CA THR A 193 4.91 18.29 1.68
C THR A 193 3.55 17.89 1.13
N ARG A 194 3.55 16.99 0.15
CA ARG A 194 2.33 16.51 -0.51
C ARG A 194 1.83 15.24 0.17
N CYS A 195 0.66 15.33 0.79
CA CYS A 195 -0.04 14.18 1.38
C CYS A 195 -1.10 13.66 0.40
N LEU A 196 -1.01 12.38 0.03
CA LEU A 196 -1.97 11.73 -0.86
C LEU A 196 -3.07 11.07 -0.03
N LEU A 197 -4.32 11.49 -0.24
CA LEU A 197 -5.49 10.97 0.46
C LEU A 197 -6.23 9.98 -0.44
N PHE A 198 -6.18 8.71 -0.06
CA PHE A 198 -6.91 7.64 -0.74
C PHE A 198 -8.26 7.41 -0.06
N PRO A 199 -9.30 7.00 -0.79
CA PRO A 199 -10.55 6.58 -0.18
C PRO A 199 -10.31 5.45 0.83
N ASN A 200 -11.01 5.50 1.96
CA ASN A 200 -10.93 4.41 2.93
C ASN A 200 -11.51 3.11 2.35
N PRO A 201 -10.72 2.02 2.24
CA PRO A 201 -11.20 0.74 1.69
C PRO A 201 -12.36 0.15 2.49
N TYR A 202 -12.44 0.42 3.79
CA TYR A 202 -13.48 -0.10 4.67
C TYR A 202 -14.80 0.65 4.58
N LEU A 203 -14.91 1.71 3.75
CA LEU A 203 -16.21 2.34 3.46
C LEU A 203 -17.16 1.37 2.72
N ALA A 204 -16.62 0.39 2.01
CA ALA A 204 -17.42 -0.65 1.37
C ALA A 204 -18.30 -1.41 2.39
N GLU A 205 -17.77 -1.66 3.59
CA GLU A 205 -18.50 -2.39 4.65
C GLU A 205 -19.70 -1.61 5.19
N GLN A 206 -19.70 -0.28 5.07
CA GLN A 206 -20.83 0.58 5.45
C GLN A 206 -21.87 0.72 4.33
N MET A 207 -21.54 0.28 3.11
CA MET A 207 -22.47 0.34 1.99
C MET A 207 -23.43 -0.84 2.06
N GLY A 208 -24.74 -0.57 1.94
CA GLY A 208 -25.73 -1.64 1.90
C GLY A 208 -25.47 -2.62 0.75
N SER A 209 -25.85 -3.89 0.95
CA SER A 209 -25.57 -5.01 0.04
C SER A 209 -26.08 -4.82 -1.40
N PHE A 210 -26.98 -3.87 -1.63
CA PHE A 210 -27.54 -3.53 -2.95
C PHE A 210 -26.85 -2.33 -3.63
N ALA A 211 -25.88 -1.69 -2.98
CA ALA A 211 -25.17 -0.53 -3.50
C ALA A 211 -24.02 -0.94 -4.46
N PHE A 212 -24.27 -1.87 -5.38
CA PHE A 212 -23.25 -2.45 -6.27
C PHE A 212 -22.49 -1.39 -7.09
N ARG A 213 -23.19 -0.37 -7.61
CA ARG A 213 -22.55 0.70 -8.38
C ARG A 213 -21.57 1.51 -7.51
N LYS A 214 -21.94 1.79 -6.25
CA LYS A 214 -21.09 2.53 -5.30
C LYS A 214 -19.86 1.69 -4.90
N HIS A 215 -20.04 0.40 -4.68
CA HIS A 215 -18.94 -0.54 -4.42
C HIS A 215 -17.94 -0.57 -5.57
N LEU A 216 -18.42 -0.71 -6.82
CA LEU A 216 -17.54 -0.76 -7.99
C LEU A 216 -16.81 0.58 -8.21
N GLN A 217 -17.49 1.70 -7.96
CA GLN A 217 -16.88 3.03 -8.04
C GLN A 217 -15.79 3.21 -6.98
N LEU A 218 -16.04 2.79 -5.74
CA LEU A 218 -15.07 2.81 -4.66
C LEU A 218 -13.85 1.93 -5.01
N GLN A 219 -14.06 0.69 -5.46
CA GLN A 219 -12.96 -0.20 -5.85
C GLN A 219 -12.04 0.41 -6.92
N ARG A 220 -12.59 1.16 -7.88
CA ARG A 220 -11.79 1.88 -8.88
C ARG A 220 -10.99 3.02 -8.25
N SER A 221 -11.62 3.80 -7.38
CA SER A 221 -10.98 4.95 -6.72
C SER A 221 -9.97 4.56 -5.64
N LEU A 222 -10.00 3.34 -5.08
CA LEU A 222 -8.97 2.88 -4.13
C LEU A 222 -7.55 2.86 -4.71
N SER A 223 -7.43 2.82 -6.04
CA SER A 223 -6.14 2.89 -6.71
C SER A 223 -5.72 4.30 -7.11
N GLN A 224 -6.47 5.34 -6.79
CA GLN A 224 -6.12 6.72 -7.14
C GLN A 224 -6.33 7.65 -5.94
N PRO A 225 -5.44 8.63 -5.71
CA PRO A 225 -5.70 9.63 -4.69
C PRO A 225 -6.98 10.38 -5.09
N SER A 226 -7.93 10.49 -4.16
CA SER A 226 -9.17 11.24 -4.39
C SER A 226 -9.07 12.67 -3.89
N LEU A 227 -8.11 12.93 -3.01
CA LEU A 227 -7.78 14.27 -2.55
C LEU A 227 -6.26 14.37 -2.37
N ILE A 228 -5.71 15.55 -2.58
CA ILE A 228 -4.31 15.86 -2.34
C ILE A 228 -4.28 17.03 -1.38
N LEU A 229 -3.50 16.90 -0.31
CA LEU A 229 -3.30 17.95 0.67
C LEU A 229 -1.84 18.38 0.62
N ASP A 230 -1.60 19.56 0.06
CA ASP A 230 -0.26 20.17 0.09
C ASP A 230 -0.17 21.00 1.38
N VAL A 231 0.75 20.60 2.26
CA VAL A 231 0.94 21.18 3.59
C VAL A 231 2.26 21.95 3.60
N ASP A 232 2.15 23.27 3.58
CA ASP A 232 3.25 24.21 3.74
C ASP A 232 3.35 24.68 5.20
N ASP A 233 4.37 25.47 5.53
CA ASP A 233 4.49 26.13 6.84
C ASP A 233 3.41 27.21 7.03
N ASP A 234 3.08 27.96 5.98
CA ASP A 234 2.16 29.11 6.06
C ASP A 234 0.74 28.81 5.57
N ALA A 235 0.60 27.88 4.62
CA ALA A 235 -0.67 27.62 3.94
C ALA A 235 -0.93 26.13 3.74
N ILE A 236 -2.21 25.78 3.76
CA ILE A 236 -2.68 24.43 3.45
C ILE A 236 -3.58 24.53 2.22
N ARG A 237 -3.33 23.65 1.26
CA ARG A 237 -4.08 23.59 0.00
C ARG A 237 -4.73 22.22 -0.15
N VAL A 238 -6.03 22.24 -0.37
CA VAL A 238 -6.82 21.05 -0.69
C VAL A 238 -7.03 21.03 -2.20
N ILE A 239 -6.54 19.99 -2.86
CA ILE A 239 -6.58 19.83 -4.31
C ILE A 239 -7.37 18.54 -4.61
N ASP A 240 -8.47 18.67 -5.36
CA ASP A 240 -9.15 17.51 -5.93
C ASP A 240 -8.49 17.20 -7.28
N PRO A 241 -7.82 16.05 -7.46
CA PRO A 241 -7.13 15.72 -8.70
C PRO A 241 -8.06 15.58 -9.91
N ASN A 242 -9.38 15.49 -9.70
CA ASN A 242 -10.37 15.45 -10.78
C ASN A 242 -10.91 16.85 -11.15
N ARG A 243 -10.48 17.90 -10.45
CA ARG A 243 -10.86 19.29 -10.75
C ARG A 243 -9.62 20.11 -11.09
N ASP A 244 -9.74 20.93 -12.12
CA ASP A 244 -8.62 21.78 -12.58
C ASP A 244 -8.29 22.94 -11.62
N THR A 245 -9.19 23.26 -10.68
CA THR A 245 -9.01 24.32 -9.67
C THR A 245 -8.85 23.73 -8.27
N PRO A 246 -7.93 24.25 -7.43
CA PRO A 246 -7.80 23.81 -6.05
C PRO A 246 -9.13 23.99 -5.30
N SER A 247 -9.55 22.94 -4.60
CA SER A 247 -10.82 22.89 -3.87
C SER A 247 -10.90 23.93 -2.75
N GLY A 248 -9.77 24.30 -2.18
CA GLY A 248 -9.66 25.39 -1.22
C GLY A 248 -8.21 25.62 -0.79
N SER A 249 -7.91 26.84 -0.35
CA SER A 249 -6.65 27.17 0.29
C SER A 249 -6.92 28.11 1.47
N ALA A 250 -6.28 27.84 2.58
CA ALA A 250 -6.36 28.69 3.76
C ALA A 250 -4.98 28.81 4.42
N SER A 251 -4.77 29.88 5.16
CA SER A 251 -3.59 29.99 6.02
C SER A 251 -3.65 28.91 7.10
N ARG A 252 -2.49 28.39 7.52
CA ARG A 252 -2.40 27.38 8.58
C ARG A 252 -3.15 27.81 9.85
N ALA A 253 -3.10 29.09 10.21
CA ALA A 253 -3.74 29.64 11.41
C ALA A 253 -5.28 29.54 11.39
N GLN A 254 -5.87 29.40 10.20
CA GLN A 254 -7.33 29.28 10.02
C GLN A 254 -7.78 27.83 9.85
N VAL A 255 -6.85 26.88 9.76
CA VAL A 255 -7.15 25.46 9.63
C VAL A 255 -7.21 24.82 11.00
N THR A 256 -8.31 24.13 11.28
CA THR A 256 -8.48 23.38 12.53
C THR A 256 -8.17 21.92 12.27
N ALA A 257 -7.35 21.31 13.13
CA ALA A 257 -7.08 19.87 13.08
C ALA A 257 -7.35 19.26 14.46
N THR A 258 -8.32 18.35 14.52
CA THR A 258 -8.76 17.73 15.78
C THR A 258 -8.48 16.23 15.74
N PRO A 259 -7.73 15.68 16.72
CA PRO A 259 -7.58 14.25 16.89
C PRO A 259 -8.94 13.55 17.03
N ALA A 260 -9.10 12.45 16.30
CA ALA A 260 -10.26 11.59 16.38
C ALA A 260 -9.85 10.13 16.53
N ILE A 261 -10.70 9.31 17.12
CA ILE A 261 -10.57 7.87 17.16
C ILE A 261 -11.82 7.29 16.52
N TYR A 262 -11.66 6.64 15.38
CA TYR A 262 -12.75 6.01 14.66
C TYR A 262 -12.85 4.57 15.08
N GLN A 263 -13.91 4.23 15.81
CA GLN A 263 -14.16 2.86 16.24
C GLN A 263 -15.30 2.30 15.39
N PRO A 264 -15.01 1.34 14.48
CA PRO A 264 -16.07 0.68 13.75
C PRO A 264 -17.00 -0.09 14.69
N ASP A 265 -18.29 -0.16 14.34
CA ASP A 265 -19.26 -0.97 15.07
C ASP A 265 -18.80 -2.43 15.13
N SER A 266 -18.90 -3.02 16.32
CA SER A 266 -18.66 -4.44 16.54
C SER A 266 -19.66 -5.27 15.75
N VAL A 267 -19.21 -6.30 15.04
CA VAL A 267 -20.10 -7.19 14.29
C VAL A 267 -20.29 -8.47 15.07
N THR A 268 -21.53 -8.76 15.46
CA THR A 268 -21.89 -10.05 16.05
C THR A 268 -22.26 -11.03 14.95
N SER A 269 -21.46 -12.09 14.81
CA SER A 269 -21.71 -13.20 13.91
C SER A 269 -22.90 -14.04 14.39
N GLY A 270 -23.52 -14.78 13.47
CA GLY A 270 -24.67 -15.64 13.77
C GLY A 270 -24.36 -16.81 14.70
N ASP A 271 -23.08 -17.08 14.96
CA ASP A 271 -22.59 -18.03 15.97
C ASP A 271 -22.49 -17.44 17.39
N GLY A 272 -22.86 -16.16 17.56
CA GLY A 272 -22.81 -15.44 18.83
C GLY A 272 -21.44 -14.83 19.16
N SER A 273 -20.44 -14.96 18.28
CA SER A 273 -19.15 -14.29 18.45
C SER A 273 -19.25 -12.81 18.04
N THR A 274 -18.74 -11.91 18.88
CA THR A 274 -18.64 -10.49 18.55
C THR A 274 -17.21 -10.16 18.13
N TYR A 275 -17.06 -9.65 16.92
CA TYR A 275 -15.78 -9.18 16.41
C TYR A 275 -15.66 -7.67 16.64
N ASP A 276 -14.78 -7.30 17.57
CA ASP A 276 -14.44 -5.91 17.85
C ASP A 276 -13.32 -5.44 16.93
N TYR A 277 -13.61 -4.42 16.13
CA TYR A 277 -12.60 -3.79 15.30
C TYR A 277 -11.70 -2.91 16.16
N ALA A 278 -10.39 -2.98 15.90
CA ALA A 278 -9.44 -2.07 16.52
C ALA A 278 -9.78 -0.62 16.15
N ALA A 279 -9.64 0.26 17.13
CA ALA A 279 -9.85 1.69 16.97
C ALA A 279 -8.83 2.29 15.99
N ILE A 280 -9.31 2.94 14.94
CA ILE A 280 -8.48 3.55 13.90
C ILE A 280 -8.10 4.96 14.34
N PRO A 281 -6.80 5.32 14.38
CA PRO A 281 -6.37 6.69 14.63
C PRO A 281 -6.84 7.61 13.50
N GLY A 282 -7.49 8.71 13.86
CA GLY A 282 -8.21 9.61 12.96
C GLY A 282 -7.88 11.09 13.20
N LEU A 283 -8.04 11.91 12.16
CA LEU A 283 -7.81 13.35 12.21
C LEU A 283 -8.92 14.02 11.41
N VAL A 284 -9.59 14.98 12.03
CA VAL A 284 -10.59 15.82 11.37
C VAL A 284 -9.94 17.15 11.03
N VAL A 285 -9.75 17.44 9.75
CA VAL A 285 -9.15 18.67 9.26
C VAL A 285 -10.24 19.58 8.67
N GLY A 286 -10.50 20.70 9.33
CA GLY A 286 -11.42 21.74 8.87
C GLY A 286 -10.65 22.84 8.14
N VAL A 287 -10.84 22.93 6.81
CA VAL A 287 -10.32 24.03 5.99
C VAL A 287 -11.48 24.97 5.63
N PRO A 288 -11.38 26.28 5.90
CA PRO A 288 -12.42 27.24 5.53
C PRO A 288 -12.83 27.13 4.05
N GLY A 289 -14.14 27.09 3.80
CA GLY A 289 -14.69 26.97 2.44
C GLY A 289 -14.74 25.54 1.89
N VAL A 290 -14.23 24.54 2.62
CA VAL A 290 -14.27 23.13 2.24
C VAL A 290 -14.96 22.32 3.36
N PRO A 291 -15.76 21.29 3.04
CA PRO A 291 -16.28 20.37 4.05
C PRO A 291 -15.13 19.74 4.88
N PRO A 292 -15.32 19.52 6.20
CA PRO A 292 -14.30 18.90 7.04
C PRO A 292 -13.84 17.56 6.46
N VAL A 293 -12.53 17.38 6.35
CA VAL A 293 -11.90 16.19 5.78
C VAL A 293 -11.55 15.24 6.92
N THR A 294 -12.11 14.03 6.89
CA THR A 294 -11.82 12.97 7.87
C THR A 294 -10.75 12.03 7.33
N ILE A 295 -9.63 11.95 8.05
CA ILE A 295 -8.41 11.27 7.62
C ILE A 295 -8.07 10.18 8.64
N GLY A 296 -7.73 8.97 8.22
CA GLY A 296 -7.23 7.90 9.07
C GLY A 296 -5.87 7.38 8.65
N CYS A 297 -5.20 6.64 9.53
CA CYS A 297 -4.02 5.86 9.20
C CYS A 297 -4.28 4.37 9.46
N LEU A 298 -4.14 3.55 8.42
CA LEU A 298 -4.36 2.10 8.50
C LEU A 298 -3.06 1.32 8.62
N ASP A 299 -1.95 1.98 8.94
CA ASP A 299 -0.65 1.31 9.04
C ASP A 299 -0.64 0.37 10.25
N LEU A 300 -0.24 -0.89 10.04
CA LEU A 300 -0.25 -1.95 11.04
C LEU A 300 1.16 -2.40 11.39
N VAL A 301 1.40 -2.63 12.68
CA VAL A 301 2.57 -3.33 13.22
C VAL A 301 2.07 -4.60 13.91
N GLY A 302 2.31 -5.75 13.28
CA GLY A 302 1.70 -7.01 13.73
C GLY A 302 0.19 -7.00 13.51
N SER A 303 -0.57 -7.09 14.60
CA SER A 303 -2.04 -7.07 14.60
C SER A 303 -2.65 -5.74 15.08
N GLN A 304 -1.82 -4.74 15.42
CA GLN A 304 -2.27 -3.47 15.97
C GLN A 304 -1.94 -2.31 15.02
N PHE A 305 -2.73 -1.24 15.07
CA PHE A 305 -2.40 0.00 14.37
C PHE A 305 -1.13 0.58 14.96
N ARG A 306 -0.24 1.02 14.07
CA ARG A 306 1.05 1.61 14.43
C ARG A 306 0.90 2.88 15.26
N PHE A 307 -0.15 3.64 15.00
CA PHE A 307 -0.36 4.95 15.60
C PHE A 307 -1.56 4.95 16.54
N SER A 308 -1.45 5.70 17.63
CA SER A 308 -2.55 6.01 18.55
C SER A 308 -2.45 7.44 19.03
N TRP A 309 -3.58 8.03 19.40
CA TRP A 309 -3.59 9.32 20.10
C TRP A 309 -3.52 9.10 21.60
N ARG A 310 -2.69 9.89 22.27
CA ARG A 310 -2.60 9.94 23.73
C ARG A 310 -3.78 10.74 24.28
N GLY A 311 -4.47 10.16 25.27
CA GLY A 311 -5.60 10.78 25.95
C GLY A 311 -6.94 10.58 25.25
N ASP A 312 -7.96 11.30 25.71
CA ASP A 312 -9.30 11.22 25.16
C ASP A 312 -9.41 12.07 23.89
N ALA A 313 -9.28 11.42 22.74
CA ALA A 313 -9.64 12.00 21.46
C ALA A 313 -11.14 11.81 21.18
N HIS A 314 -11.71 12.73 20.39
CA HIS A 314 -13.11 12.66 19.98
C HIS A 314 -13.37 11.32 19.28
N ARG A 315 -14.50 10.66 19.57
CA ARG A 315 -14.89 9.39 18.93
C ARG A 315 -16.12 9.57 18.04
N PRO A 316 -15.93 9.91 16.75
CA PRO A 316 -17.00 9.82 15.78
C PRO A 316 -17.37 8.35 15.54
N ASN A 317 -18.67 8.09 15.39
CA ASN A 317 -19.17 6.76 15.00
C ASN A 317 -18.93 6.47 13.51
N ASP A 318 -18.74 7.50 12.68
CA ASP A 318 -18.50 7.35 11.25
C ASP A 318 -17.07 6.89 10.97
N ARG A 319 -16.84 6.16 9.88
CA ARG A 319 -15.47 5.80 9.47
C ARG A 319 -14.77 7.00 8.81
N PRO A 320 -13.42 7.08 8.84
CA PRO A 320 -12.71 8.13 8.12
C PRO A 320 -12.99 8.00 6.62
N ALA A 321 -13.22 9.11 5.94
CA ALA A 321 -13.50 9.12 4.51
C ALA A 321 -12.23 8.81 3.70
N TYR A 322 -11.08 9.27 4.20
CA TYR A 322 -9.79 9.13 3.55
C TYR A 322 -8.76 8.49 4.45
N VAL A 323 -7.75 7.89 3.84
CA VAL A 323 -6.61 7.27 4.50
C VAL A 323 -5.31 7.77 3.88
N VAL A 324 -4.28 7.90 4.71
CA VAL A 324 -2.95 8.38 4.32
C VAL A 324 -1.87 7.39 4.70
N SER A 325 -0.68 7.57 4.12
CA SER A 325 0.51 6.83 4.52
C SER A 325 0.96 7.23 5.93
N ALA A 326 1.75 6.37 6.57
CA ALA A 326 2.36 6.65 7.88
C ALA A 326 3.29 7.88 7.87
N ALA A 327 3.94 8.18 6.74
CA ALA A 327 4.79 9.36 6.59
C ALA A 327 3.95 10.65 6.56
N ASP A 328 2.89 10.63 5.77
CA ASP A 328 1.96 11.75 5.64
C ASP A 328 1.24 11.98 6.96
N TRP A 329 0.84 10.90 7.65
CA TRP A 329 0.24 10.97 8.98
C TRP A 329 1.12 11.70 10.00
N ARG A 330 2.41 11.31 10.09
CA ARG A 330 3.38 11.99 10.96
C ARG A 330 3.57 13.45 10.55
N THR A 331 3.66 13.71 9.25
CA THR A 331 3.80 15.08 8.73
C THR A 331 2.60 15.94 9.12
N LEU A 332 1.38 15.42 9.00
CA LEU A 332 0.17 16.13 9.42
C LEU A 332 0.19 16.40 10.93
N ALA A 333 0.54 15.40 11.76
CA ALA A 333 0.64 15.59 13.20
C ALA A 333 1.71 16.63 13.57
N GLU A 334 2.88 16.64 12.93
CA GLU A 334 3.94 17.64 13.10
C GLU A 334 3.43 19.04 12.69
N LYS A 335 2.88 19.17 11.48
CA LYS A 335 2.42 20.44 10.90
C LYS A 335 1.18 20.99 11.60
N PHE A 336 0.40 20.19 12.32
CA PHE A 336 -0.70 20.69 13.14
C PHE A 336 -0.34 20.85 14.62
N GLY A 337 0.91 20.57 15.02
CA GLY A 337 1.32 20.66 16.43
C GLY A 337 0.74 19.55 17.32
N LEU A 338 0.24 18.47 16.71
CA LEU A 338 -0.34 17.31 17.39
C LEU A 338 0.67 16.20 17.67
N ALA A 339 1.90 16.31 17.15
CA ALA A 339 2.97 15.34 17.36
C ALA A 339 3.21 14.93 18.84
N PRO A 340 3.14 15.83 19.84
CA PRO A 340 3.29 15.42 21.25
C PRO A 340 2.21 14.46 21.76
N HIS A 341 1.06 14.42 21.09
CA HIS A 341 -0.08 13.56 21.41
C HIS A 341 -0.09 12.29 20.55
N LEU A 342 0.79 12.18 19.55
CA LEU A 342 0.84 11.03 18.67
C LEU A 342 1.81 9.99 19.21
N GLU A 343 1.34 8.76 19.38
CA GLU A 343 2.17 7.60 19.75
C GLU A 343 2.47 6.79 18.49
N ASP A 344 3.74 6.41 18.30
CA ASP A 344 4.22 5.57 17.19
C ASP A 344 4.84 4.29 17.76
N MET A 345 4.21 3.15 17.47
CA MET A 345 4.64 1.82 17.90
C MET A 345 5.83 1.25 17.11
N ARG A 346 6.41 2.01 16.16
CA ARG A 346 7.59 1.58 15.37
C ARG A 346 8.79 1.17 16.24
N ARG A 347 8.82 1.56 17.52
CA ARG A 347 9.52 0.94 18.67
C ARG A 347 9.45 1.88 19.88
N SER A 348 8.91 1.43 21.00
CA SER A 348 9.29 1.99 22.31
C SER A 348 10.74 1.59 22.60
N PRO A 349 11.68 2.52 22.84
CA PRO A 349 13.00 2.18 23.36
C PRO A 349 12.91 2.06 24.89
N THR A 350 12.36 0.96 25.39
CA THR A 350 12.36 0.56 26.82
C THR A 350 11.94 -0.92 26.81
N THR A 351 12.73 -1.92 27.18
CA THR A 351 13.87 -2.06 28.10
C THR A 351 14.70 -3.27 27.68
#